data_AF-A0A5C9CMV0-F1
#
_entry.id   AF-A0A5C9CMV0-F1
#
_cell.length_a   1.000
_cell.length_b   1.000
_cell.length_c   1.000
_cell.angle_alpha   90.00
_cell.angle_beta   90.00
_cell.angle_gamma   90.00
#
_symmetry.space_group_name_H-M   'P 1'
#
loop_
_entity.id
_entity.type
_entity.pdbx_description
1 polymer ?
#
loop_
_entity_poly.entity_id
_entity_poly.type
_entity_poly.pdbx_seq_one_letter_code
_entity_poly.pdbx_strand_id
1 'polypeptide(L)'
;MSYDIRIWEHPAGRPTPTTLEEAGRSMLELEKTRPGVNPKFIALAQKMIEGHTYSAMYPSGDRAAQDATWLGNPVQQAKELAKAVWAVELPEEDRVGMLRFMVDNATGLGLAVFDEQIGMAFLPGGIVLPQAQRAMWDGLKEEMASMPEPTTKPQMRKAMLAKVTPIFERHGFEARKSKEFDMEFFRTVEDGASQRVVVRVEGTSPDFRYWVCAYGYDSRIRSIVEAVCDIDVFSSPDIFYMPLGLIGGLPGGGGVVDIDSNDKVRLMLSALESRLIPALNLARCLQGLDELLNGDFSEKLVKDQWEKSLAPLIVARLAGQRDFEKFSKEYLAFYEALPILLSQRELPSLKNYQLRQPRCHPCQAVNNQECQARSGFHVKFSATKDVIDLLCN
;
A
#
# COMPACT_ATOMS: atom_id res chain seq x y z
N MET A 1 13.81 11.64 -12.63
CA MET A 1 15.09 12.37 -12.40
C MET A 1 15.50 12.00 -11.00
N SER A 2 16.74 11.51 -10.79
CA SER A 2 17.24 11.19 -9.46
C SER A 2 17.31 12.46 -8.60
N TYR A 3 17.12 12.31 -7.29
CA TYR A 3 17.25 13.40 -6.32
C TYR A 3 18.44 13.08 -5.41
N ASP A 4 19.58 13.71 -5.66
CA ASP A 4 20.83 13.36 -4.99
C ASP A 4 21.24 14.45 -4.01
N ILE A 5 21.61 14.04 -2.79
CA ILE A 5 22.30 14.90 -1.83
C ILE A 5 23.79 14.56 -1.79
N ARG A 6 24.60 15.55 -1.42
CA ARG A 6 26.06 15.41 -1.27
C ARG A 6 26.45 15.50 0.20
N ILE A 7 27.18 14.51 0.70
CA ILE A 7 27.56 14.41 2.11
C ILE A 7 29.09 14.36 2.22
N TRP A 8 29.68 15.16 3.09
CA TRP A 8 31.14 15.17 3.29
C TRP A 8 31.54 15.49 4.72
N GLU A 9 32.76 15.11 5.09
CA GLU A 9 33.39 15.56 6.32
C GLU A 9 34.16 16.86 6.09
N HIS A 10 33.90 17.88 6.91
CA HIS A 10 34.64 19.13 6.84
C HIS A 10 36.10 18.90 7.31
N PRO A 11 37.13 19.26 6.51
CA PRO A 11 38.52 18.97 6.86
C PRO A 11 38.96 19.67 8.14
N ALA A 12 39.64 18.93 9.02
CA ALA A 12 40.18 19.48 10.26
C ALA A 12 41.12 20.68 9.96
N GLY A 13 40.94 21.77 10.72
CA GLY A 13 41.74 22.98 10.57
C GLY A 13 41.33 23.93 9.44
N ARG A 14 40.35 23.56 8.58
CA ARG A 14 39.75 24.51 7.63
C ARG A 14 38.62 25.30 8.30
N PRO A 15 38.44 26.60 7.97
CA PRO A 15 37.31 27.37 8.47
C PRO A 15 35.98 26.77 7.99
N THR A 16 34.98 26.74 8.87
CA THR A 16 33.62 26.32 8.51
C THR A 16 33.03 27.29 7.48
N PRO A 17 32.43 26.82 6.37
CA PRO A 17 31.78 27.69 5.41
C PRO A 17 30.70 28.56 6.06
N THR A 18 30.65 29.82 5.65
CA THR A 18 29.68 30.81 6.15
C THR A 18 28.63 31.16 5.11
N THR A 19 28.84 30.75 3.86
CA THR A 19 27.91 30.96 2.74
C THR A 19 27.68 29.66 1.96
N LEU A 20 26.55 29.56 1.25
CA LEU A 20 26.24 28.41 0.40
C LEU A 20 27.30 28.21 -0.68
N GLU A 21 27.84 29.30 -1.24
CA GLU A 21 28.88 29.26 -2.26
C GLU A 21 30.20 28.68 -1.71
N GLU A 22 30.61 29.08 -0.51
CA GLU A 22 31.78 28.50 0.16
C GLU A 22 31.59 27.02 0.46
N ALA A 23 30.39 26.61 0.89
CA ALA A 23 30.06 25.21 1.14
C ALA A 23 30.13 24.38 -0.15
N GLY A 24 29.53 24.88 -1.23
CA GLY A 24 29.58 24.25 -2.55
C GLY A 24 31.02 24.14 -3.09
N ARG A 25 31.83 25.20 -2.94
CA ARG A 25 33.25 25.17 -3.34
C ARG A 25 34.06 24.15 -2.57
N SER A 26 33.88 24.08 -1.24
CA SER A 26 34.54 23.10 -0.38
C SER A 26 34.17 21.67 -0.79
N MET A 27 32.88 21.41 -1.04
CA MET A 27 32.38 20.12 -1.52
C MET A 27 32.98 19.74 -2.88
N LEU A 28 33.02 20.65 -3.85
CA LEU A 28 33.63 20.41 -5.17
C LEU A 28 35.16 20.19 -5.11
N GLU A 29 35.87 20.84 -4.20
CA GLU A 29 37.29 20.57 -3.95
C GLU A 29 37.49 19.14 -3.41
N LEU A 30 36.68 18.74 -2.43
CA LEU A 30 36.74 17.43 -1.81
C LEU A 30 36.39 16.31 -2.77
N GLU A 31 35.47 16.54 -3.70
CA GLU A 31 35.10 15.57 -4.72
C GLU A 31 36.29 15.15 -5.61
N LYS A 32 37.33 15.98 -5.71
CA LYS A 32 38.56 15.69 -6.45
C LYS A 32 39.57 14.85 -5.65
N THR A 33 39.31 14.62 -4.37
CA THR A 33 40.22 13.93 -3.45
C THR A 33 39.78 12.48 -3.17
N ARG A 34 40.74 11.63 -2.76
CA ARG A 34 40.51 10.22 -2.42
C ARG A 34 41.07 9.92 -1.02
N PRO A 35 40.33 10.25 0.06
CA PRO A 35 40.87 10.23 1.43
C PRO A 35 40.94 8.83 2.05
N GLY A 36 40.46 7.79 1.35
CA GLY A 36 40.24 6.46 1.93
C GLY A 36 38.88 6.37 2.63
N VAL A 37 38.67 5.27 3.37
CA VAL A 37 37.38 4.97 4.01
C VAL A 37 37.11 5.94 5.17
N ASN A 38 35.97 6.63 5.14
CA ASN A 38 35.55 7.51 6.22
C ASN A 38 34.66 6.75 7.24
N PRO A 39 35.09 6.59 8.51
CA PRO A 39 34.29 5.88 9.51
C PRO A 39 32.94 6.55 9.82
N LYS A 40 32.81 7.87 9.64
CA LYS A 40 31.54 8.59 9.83
C LYS A 40 30.53 8.27 8.73
N PHE A 41 30.97 8.02 7.50
CA PHE A 41 30.06 7.54 6.44
C PHE A 41 29.53 6.15 6.76
N ILE A 42 30.38 5.26 7.28
CA ILE A 42 29.94 3.92 7.73
C ILE A 42 28.91 4.04 8.86
N ALA A 43 29.16 4.89 9.85
CA ALA A 43 28.23 5.12 10.95
C ALA A 43 26.88 5.69 10.46
N LEU A 44 26.91 6.63 9.50
CA LEU A 44 25.68 7.15 8.88
C LEU A 44 24.93 6.04 8.13
N ALA A 45 25.65 5.22 7.35
CA ALA A 45 25.09 4.10 6.62
C ALA A 45 24.45 3.04 7.55
N GLN A 46 25.02 2.82 8.73
CA GLN A 46 24.42 1.94 9.74
C GLN A 46 23.09 2.49 10.25
N LYS A 47 23.00 3.80 10.49
CA LYS A 47 21.72 4.42 10.85
C LYS A 47 20.69 4.31 9.74
N MET A 48 21.10 4.45 8.48
CA MET A 48 20.21 4.29 7.32
C MET A 48 19.54 2.90 7.29
N ILE A 49 20.28 1.83 7.62
CA ILE A 49 19.74 0.45 7.65
C ILE A 49 18.96 0.14 8.94
N GLU A 50 19.26 0.83 10.05
CA GLU A 50 18.50 0.68 11.31
C GLU A 50 17.13 1.35 11.22
N GLY A 51 17.05 2.49 10.52
CA GLY A 51 15.80 3.23 10.32
C GLY A 51 14.95 2.75 9.15
N HIS A 52 15.56 2.15 8.12
CA HIS A 52 14.89 1.85 6.86
C HIS A 52 15.42 0.58 6.18
N THR A 53 14.58 -0.07 5.37
CA THR A 53 14.96 -1.26 4.59
C THR A 53 15.80 -0.86 3.36
N TYR A 54 16.67 -1.77 2.90
CA TYR A 54 17.42 -1.60 1.65
C TYR A 54 17.30 -2.85 0.77
N SER A 55 17.48 -2.68 -0.54
CA SER A 55 17.45 -3.77 -1.53
C SER A 55 18.83 -3.97 -2.12
N ALA A 56 19.33 -5.20 -2.10
CA ALA A 56 20.49 -5.55 -2.91
C ALA A 56 20.07 -5.46 -4.38
N MET A 57 20.69 -4.56 -5.16
CA MET A 57 20.33 -4.30 -6.57
C MET A 57 20.00 -5.58 -7.38
N TYR A 58 18.79 -5.60 -7.94
CA TYR A 58 18.10 -6.48 -8.93
C TYR A 58 18.88 -7.55 -9.74
N PRO A 59 18.22 -8.61 -10.31
CA PRO A 59 16.80 -8.92 -10.39
C PRO A 59 16.45 -10.34 -9.89
N SER A 60 15.71 -10.43 -8.80
CA SER A 60 14.74 -11.52 -8.66
C SER A 60 13.39 -10.84 -8.49
N GLY A 61 12.31 -11.42 -9.00
CA GLY A 61 10.94 -10.93 -8.82
C GLY A 61 10.45 -11.00 -7.37
N ASP A 62 11.36 -10.81 -6.42
CA ASP A 62 11.16 -10.92 -5.00
C ASP A 62 10.55 -9.61 -4.50
N ARG A 63 9.35 -9.70 -3.92
CA ARG A 63 8.59 -8.54 -3.43
C ARG A 63 9.39 -7.69 -2.44
N ALA A 64 10.28 -8.32 -1.66
CA ALA A 64 11.12 -7.62 -0.70
C ALA A 64 12.03 -6.56 -1.34
N ALA A 65 12.42 -6.73 -2.62
CA ALA A 65 13.27 -5.78 -3.33
C ALA A 65 12.51 -4.52 -3.79
N GLN A 66 11.18 -4.60 -3.92
CA GLN A 66 10.32 -3.46 -4.31
C GLN A 66 9.99 -2.53 -3.14
N ASP A 67 10.07 -3.04 -1.91
CA ASP A 67 9.70 -2.31 -0.69
C ASP A 67 10.91 -1.68 0.02
N ALA A 68 12.09 -1.67 -0.63
CA ALA A 68 13.31 -1.11 -0.05
C ALA A 68 13.41 0.39 -0.23
N THR A 69 13.68 1.11 0.85
CA THR A 69 13.91 2.56 0.85
C THR A 69 15.21 2.95 0.17
N TRP A 70 16.28 2.18 0.36
CA TRP A 70 17.59 2.47 -0.23
C TRP A 70 17.94 1.53 -1.39
N LEU A 71 18.47 2.12 -2.48
CA LEU A 71 19.03 1.38 -3.60
C LEU A 71 20.43 0.88 -3.25
N GLY A 72 20.60 -0.44 -3.12
CA GLY A 72 21.87 -1.06 -2.74
C GLY A 72 22.10 -1.05 -1.23
N ASN A 73 23.22 -1.65 -0.79
CA ASN A 73 23.61 -1.69 0.63
C ASN A 73 24.38 -0.39 0.99
N PRO A 74 23.82 0.51 1.83
CA PRO A 74 24.47 1.78 2.15
C PRO A 74 25.83 1.60 2.82
N VAL A 75 25.99 0.57 3.66
CA VAL A 75 27.25 0.29 4.37
C VAL A 75 28.35 -0.12 3.39
N GLN A 76 27.99 -0.92 2.38
CA GLN A 76 28.94 -1.29 1.33
C GLN A 76 29.32 -0.09 0.47
N GLN A 77 28.35 0.73 0.07
CA GLN A 77 28.60 1.96 -0.69
C GLN A 77 29.54 2.92 0.06
N ALA A 78 29.33 3.11 1.36
CA ALA A 78 30.19 3.94 2.21
C ALA A 78 31.63 3.40 2.31
N LYS A 79 31.82 2.07 2.28
CA LYS A 79 33.15 1.43 2.31
C LYS A 79 33.87 1.51 0.96
N GLU A 80 33.13 1.43 -0.14
CA GLU A 80 33.66 1.45 -1.51
C GLU A 80 33.81 2.85 -2.08
N LEU A 81 33.48 3.88 -1.29
CA LEU A 81 33.49 5.25 -1.74
C LEU A 81 34.89 5.69 -2.20
N ALA A 82 35.01 6.01 -3.49
CA ALA A 82 36.30 6.40 -4.08
C ALA A 82 36.66 7.88 -3.83
N LYS A 83 35.70 8.72 -3.43
CA LYS A 83 35.82 10.17 -3.29
C LYS A 83 35.60 10.60 -1.83
N ALA A 84 35.99 11.82 -1.46
CA ALA A 84 35.68 12.38 -0.13
C ALA A 84 34.21 12.82 0.06
N VAL A 85 33.42 12.83 -1.03
CA VAL A 85 32.02 13.24 -1.04
C VAL A 85 31.16 12.03 -1.37
N TRP A 86 30.22 11.70 -0.51
CA TRP A 86 29.22 10.67 -0.74
C TRP A 86 27.99 11.28 -1.41
N ALA A 87 27.71 10.85 -2.64
CA ALA A 87 26.46 11.13 -3.33
C ALA A 87 25.44 10.08 -2.89
N VAL A 88 24.32 10.52 -2.31
CA VAL A 88 23.24 9.64 -1.89
C VAL A 88 21.97 10.06 -2.61
N GLU A 89 21.40 9.14 -3.38
CA GLU A 89 20.08 9.30 -3.96
C GLU A 89 19.04 9.13 -2.85
N LEU A 90 18.18 10.14 -2.68
CA LEU A 90 17.02 10.03 -1.82
C LEU A 90 15.88 9.35 -2.59
N PRO A 91 15.12 8.45 -1.94
CA PRO A 91 13.93 7.89 -2.56
C PRO A 91 12.96 8.99 -2.97
N GLU A 92 12.18 8.71 -4.03
CA GLU A 92 11.15 9.64 -4.49
C GLU A 92 10.04 9.77 -3.43
N GLU A 93 9.80 8.67 -2.74
CA GLU A 93 8.95 8.56 -1.56
C GLU A 93 9.65 9.18 -0.33
N ASP A 94 8.92 10.03 0.37
CA ASP A 94 9.29 10.78 1.59
C ASP A 94 10.55 11.59 1.48
N ARG A 95 10.79 12.18 0.32
CA ARG A 95 11.99 12.95 0.10
C ARG A 95 12.26 13.98 1.20
N VAL A 96 11.23 14.63 1.72
CA VAL A 96 11.34 15.60 2.82
C VAL A 96 11.71 14.93 4.14
N GLY A 97 11.04 13.83 4.51
CA GLY A 97 11.36 13.08 5.73
C GLY A 97 12.73 12.42 5.66
N MET A 98 13.10 11.87 4.50
CA MET A 98 14.42 11.30 4.26
C MET A 98 15.51 12.36 4.26
N LEU A 99 15.28 13.52 3.66
CA LEU A 99 16.22 14.64 3.77
C LEU A 99 16.42 15.04 5.23
N ARG A 100 15.35 15.19 6.01
CA ARG A 100 15.45 15.49 7.45
C ARG A 100 16.23 14.41 8.19
N PHE A 101 15.89 13.14 7.98
CA PHE A 101 16.59 12.01 8.57
C PHE A 101 18.09 12.04 8.26
N MET A 102 18.45 12.29 7.01
CA MET A 102 19.84 12.39 6.56
C MET A 102 20.55 13.59 7.19
N VAL A 103 19.92 14.76 7.21
CA VAL A 103 20.47 15.98 7.82
C VAL A 103 20.72 15.79 9.32
N ASP A 104 19.72 15.32 10.06
CA ASP A 104 19.82 15.14 11.52
C ASP A 104 20.93 14.15 11.88
N ASN A 105 21.00 13.01 11.17
CA ASN A 105 21.98 11.97 11.46
C ASN A 105 23.39 12.32 10.97
N ALA A 106 23.53 12.92 9.79
CA ALA A 106 24.83 13.31 9.25
C ALA A 106 25.46 14.45 10.06
N THR A 107 24.70 15.52 10.34
CA THR A 107 25.22 16.66 11.11
C THR A 107 25.53 16.29 12.56
N GLY A 108 24.78 15.37 13.16
CA GLY A 108 25.10 14.79 14.47
C GLY A 108 26.40 13.97 14.50
N LEU A 109 26.83 13.43 13.35
CA LEU A 109 28.14 12.77 13.19
C LEU A 109 29.26 13.74 12.80
N GLY A 110 28.98 15.04 12.72
CA GLY A 110 29.93 16.06 12.27
C GLY A 110 30.17 16.04 10.76
N LEU A 111 29.22 15.56 9.97
CA LEU A 111 29.21 15.64 8.51
C LEU A 111 28.36 16.82 8.04
N ALA A 112 28.66 17.32 6.85
CA ALA A 112 27.86 18.31 6.14
C ALA A 112 27.00 17.64 5.07
N VAL A 113 25.82 18.20 4.80
CA VAL A 113 24.89 17.77 3.75
C VAL A 113 24.62 18.97 2.82
N PHE A 114 24.71 18.78 1.51
CA PHE A 114 24.39 19.79 0.51
C PHE A 114 23.32 19.23 -0.42
N ASP A 115 22.24 20.00 -0.55
CA ASP A 115 21.12 19.71 -1.41
C ASP A 115 21.07 20.81 -2.48
N GLU A 116 21.50 20.45 -3.69
CA GLU A 116 21.56 21.36 -4.83
C GLU A 116 20.16 21.76 -5.31
N GLN A 117 19.17 20.89 -5.17
CA GLN A 117 17.83 21.08 -5.71
C GLN A 117 17.02 22.11 -4.92
N ILE A 118 17.19 22.17 -3.59
CA ILE A 118 16.61 23.25 -2.76
C ILE A 118 17.59 24.40 -2.50
N GLY A 119 18.85 24.27 -2.93
CA GLY A 119 19.89 25.27 -2.73
C GLY A 119 20.23 25.49 -1.26
N MET A 120 20.38 24.39 -0.49
CA MET A 120 20.73 24.44 0.93
C MET A 120 21.98 23.64 1.26
N ALA A 121 22.70 24.08 2.29
CA ALA A 121 23.71 23.29 2.98
C ALA A 121 23.45 23.24 4.48
N PHE A 122 23.60 22.07 5.06
CA PHE A 122 23.43 21.77 6.46
C PHE A 122 24.79 21.37 7.02
N LEU A 123 25.38 22.20 7.88
CA LEU A 123 26.70 21.96 8.45
C LEU A 123 26.59 21.51 9.92
N PRO A 124 27.64 20.86 10.47
CA PRO A 124 27.69 20.49 11.88
C PRO A 124 27.38 21.68 12.82
N GLY A 125 26.73 21.38 13.95
CA GLY A 125 26.29 22.39 14.91
C GLY A 125 24.96 23.07 14.54
N GLY A 126 24.20 22.50 13.60
CA GLY A 126 22.88 22.99 13.21
C GLY A 126 22.93 24.30 12.42
N ILE A 127 23.99 24.51 11.63
CA ILE A 127 24.13 25.65 10.74
C ILE A 127 23.42 25.32 9.43
N VAL A 128 22.53 26.22 8.99
CA VAL A 128 21.80 26.13 7.72
C VAL A 128 22.23 27.29 6.84
N LEU A 129 22.64 26.99 5.60
CA LEU A 129 23.05 27.96 4.60
C LEU A 129 22.13 27.87 3.38
N PRO A 130 21.70 29.01 2.80
CA PRO A 130 21.87 30.36 3.33
C PRO A 130 21.08 30.58 4.63
N GLN A 131 21.58 31.43 5.53
CA GLN A 131 20.93 31.68 6.83
C GLN A 131 19.47 32.14 6.70
N ALA A 132 19.14 32.86 5.62
CA ALA A 132 17.78 33.29 5.31
C ALA A 132 16.77 32.13 5.17
N GLN A 133 17.23 30.93 4.80
CA GLN A 133 16.38 29.74 4.66
C GLN A 133 16.24 28.93 5.96
N ARG A 134 16.92 29.33 7.03
CA ARG A 134 16.83 28.62 8.33
C ARG A 134 15.41 28.58 8.88
N ALA A 135 14.68 29.70 8.82
CA ALA A 135 13.29 29.74 9.31
C ALA A 135 12.37 28.80 8.50
N MET A 136 12.60 28.65 7.20
CA MET A 136 11.88 27.69 6.38
C MET A 136 12.17 26.26 6.82
N TRP A 137 13.46 25.91 7.01
CA TRP A 137 13.86 24.58 7.46
C TRP A 137 13.32 24.25 8.87
N ASP A 138 13.41 25.21 9.79
CA ASP A 138 12.88 25.05 11.14
C ASP A 138 11.35 24.90 11.11
N GLY A 139 10.64 25.69 10.30
CA GLY A 139 9.20 25.57 10.09
C GLY A 139 8.80 24.22 9.49
N LEU A 140 9.59 23.68 8.56
CA LEU A 140 9.37 22.35 7.98
C LEU A 140 9.52 21.25 9.04
N LYS A 141 10.56 21.31 9.87
CA LYS A 141 10.76 20.38 10.99
C LYS A 141 9.62 20.48 12.01
N GLU A 142 9.19 21.71 12.33
CA GLU A 142 8.07 21.95 13.24
C GLU A 142 6.76 21.44 12.66
N GLU A 143 6.47 21.66 11.38
CA GLU A 143 5.28 21.11 10.71
C GLU A 143 5.27 19.57 10.77
N MET A 144 6.42 18.95 10.49
CA MET A 144 6.58 17.51 10.60
C MET A 144 6.44 17.00 12.04
N ALA A 145 6.94 17.74 13.04
CA ALA A 145 6.87 17.34 14.45
C ALA A 145 5.52 17.69 15.12
N SER A 146 4.81 18.69 14.61
CA SER A 146 3.54 19.20 15.13
C SER A 146 2.33 18.53 14.50
N MET A 147 2.49 17.78 13.40
CA MET A 147 1.52 16.77 13.03
C MET A 147 1.49 15.75 14.18
N PRO A 148 0.43 15.73 15.03
CA PRO A 148 0.38 14.78 16.11
C PRO A 148 0.37 13.40 15.44
N GLU A 149 1.45 12.64 15.64
CA GLU A 149 1.46 11.25 15.23
C GLU A 149 0.22 10.62 15.85
N PRO A 150 -0.69 10.07 15.04
CA PRO A 150 -1.91 9.53 15.60
C PRO A 150 -1.52 8.39 16.52
N THR A 151 -1.62 8.54 17.85
CA THR A 151 -1.17 7.48 18.77
C THR A 151 -2.24 6.41 18.96
N THR A 152 -3.48 6.74 18.62
CA THR A 152 -4.65 5.87 18.78
C THR A 152 -5.39 5.65 17.45
N LYS A 153 -6.08 4.50 17.35
CA LYS A 153 -6.91 4.15 16.19
C LYS A 153 -7.97 5.22 15.85
N PRO A 154 -8.70 5.84 16.80
CA PRO A 154 -9.61 6.95 16.49
C PRO A 154 -8.91 8.18 15.90
N GLN A 155 -7.73 8.54 16.40
CA GLN A 155 -6.96 9.67 15.86
C GLN A 155 -6.47 9.36 14.44
N MET A 156 -5.94 8.15 14.20
CA MET A 156 -5.48 7.73 12.88
C MET A 156 -6.65 7.73 11.90
N ARG A 157 -7.79 7.14 12.29
CA ARG A 157 -9.02 7.18 11.49
C ARG A 157 -9.45 8.60 11.18
N LYS A 158 -9.43 9.52 12.15
CA LYS A 158 -9.80 10.93 11.93
C LYS A 158 -8.85 11.61 10.92
N ALA A 159 -7.54 11.39 11.07
CA ALA A 159 -6.52 11.94 10.17
C ALA A 159 -6.66 11.38 8.75
N MET A 160 -6.86 10.06 8.63
CA MET A 160 -7.08 9.39 7.34
C MET A 160 -8.37 9.86 6.67
N LEU A 161 -9.48 9.93 7.43
CA LEU A 161 -10.77 10.39 6.92
C LEU A 161 -10.64 11.79 6.29
N ALA A 162 -9.96 12.72 6.96
CA ALA A 162 -9.73 14.07 6.44
C ALA A 162 -8.95 14.09 5.11
N LYS A 163 -8.10 13.09 4.86
CA LYS A 163 -7.29 12.97 3.63
C LYS A 163 -8.02 12.23 2.51
N VAL A 164 -8.74 11.15 2.82
CA VAL A 164 -9.40 10.32 1.79
C VAL A 164 -10.74 10.90 1.35
N THR A 165 -11.48 11.60 2.22
CA THR A 165 -12.80 12.14 1.89
C THR A 165 -12.78 13.07 0.67
N PRO A 166 -11.88 14.07 0.56
CA PRO A 166 -11.84 14.95 -0.62
C PRO A 166 -11.51 14.23 -1.94
N ILE A 167 -10.84 13.08 -1.88
CA ILE A 167 -10.62 12.23 -3.07
C ILE A 167 -11.95 11.62 -3.50
N PHE A 168 -12.63 10.94 -2.59
CA PHE A 168 -13.88 10.24 -2.90
C PHE A 168 -15.01 11.20 -3.28
N GLU A 169 -15.16 12.34 -2.60
CA GLU A 169 -16.19 13.35 -2.90
C GLU A 169 -16.04 13.93 -4.32
N ARG A 170 -14.81 14.20 -4.78
CA ARG A 170 -14.55 14.65 -6.16
C ARG A 170 -15.00 13.64 -7.23
N HIS A 171 -15.12 12.37 -6.86
CA HIS A 171 -15.57 11.30 -7.75
C HIS A 171 -17.00 10.83 -7.46
N GLY A 172 -17.78 11.67 -6.78
CA GLY A 172 -19.21 11.48 -6.56
C GLY A 172 -19.55 10.47 -5.46
N PHE A 173 -18.58 10.11 -4.62
CA PHE A 173 -18.84 9.28 -3.44
C PHE A 173 -19.23 10.14 -2.23
N GLU A 174 -20.17 9.64 -1.46
CA GLU A 174 -20.62 10.22 -0.20
C GLU A 174 -20.10 9.38 0.97
N ALA A 175 -19.50 10.04 1.97
CA ALA A 175 -19.10 9.37 3.19
C ALA A 175 -20.34 8.99 4.02
N ARG A 176 -20.42 7.74 4.46
CA ARG A 176 -21.48 7.25 5.36
C ARG A 176 -20.94 6.93 6.74
N LYS A 177 -21.79 7.10 7.75
CA LYS A 177 -21.47 6.69 9.12
C LYS A 177 -21.38 5.16 9.16
N SER A 178 -20.19 4.65 9.44
CA SER A 178 -19.98 3.24 9.77
C SER A 178 -20.11 3.01 11.28
N LYS A 179 -20.47 1.79 11.68
CA LYS A 179 -20.60 1.40 13.10
C LYS A 179 -19.25 1.13 13.77
N GLU A 180 -18.17 1.05 12.99
CA GLU A 180 -16.84 0.66 13.48
C GLU A 180 -15.75 1.66 13.08
N PHE A 181 -14.50 1.19 13.01
CA PHE A 181 -13.35 1.97 12.59
C PHE A 181 -13.21 2.09 11.08
N ASP A 182 -14.22 1.63 10.35
CA ASP A 182 -14.28 1.73 8.91
C ASP A 182 -14.70 3.15 8.49
N MET A 183 -14.18 3.54 7.34
CA MET A 183 -14.57 4.73 6.60
C MET A 183 -15.22 4.23 5.32
N GLU A 184 -16.53 4.42 5.19
CA GLU A 184 -17.29 3.90 4.07
C GLU A 184 -17.74 5.04 3.16
N PHE A 185 -17.51 4.85 1.87
CA PHE A 185 -17.82 5.80 0.81
C PHE A 185 -18.73 5.12 -0.19
N PHE A 186 -19.84 5.75 -0.56
CA PHE A 186 -20.84 5.17 -1.45
C PHE A 186 -21.14 6.09 -2.62
N ARG A 187 -21.34 5.53 -3.81
CA ARG A 187 -21.98 6.25 -4.91
C ARG A 187 -22.96 5.35 -5.64
N THR A 188 -24.04 5.95 -6.13
CA THR A 188 -24.91 5.31 -7.12
C THR A 188 -24.30 5.52 -8.50
N VAL A 189 -24.26 4.47 -9.31
CA VAL A 189 -23.78 4.51 -10.69
C VAL A 189 -24.94 4.25 -11.66
N GLU A 190 -24.65 3.94 -12.91
CA GLU A 190 -25.68 3.76 -13.94
C GLU A 190 -26.56 2.54 -13.63
N ASP A 191 -27.79 2.53 -14.17
CA ASP A 191 -28.79 1.47 -13.99
C ASP A 191 -29.21 1.17 -12.53
N GLY A 192 -28.93 2.07 -11.58
CA GLY A 192 -29.27 1.89 -10.17
C GLY A 192 -28.31 0.96 -9.41
N ALA A 193 -27.20 0.56 -10.03
CA ALA A 193 -26.10 -0.07 -9.34
C ALA A 193 -25.43 0.91 -8.35
N SER A 194 -24.69 0.38 -7.38
CA SER A 194 -23.94 1.20 -6.42
C SER A 194 -22.54 0.65 -6.21
N GLN A 195 -21.63 1.54 -5.86
CA GLN A 195 -20.26 1.19 -5.50
C GLN A 195 -20.00 1.63 -4.07
N ARG A 196 -19.30 0.78 -3.30
CA ARG A 196 -18.86 1.07 -1.93
C ARG A 196 -17.34 0.96 -1.88
N VAL A 197 -16.68 1.92 -1.24
CA VAL A 197 -15.28 1.81 -0.85
C VAL A 197 -15.19 1.84 0.66
N VAL A 198 -14.46 0.88 1.21
CA VAL A 198 -14.20 0.76 2.64
C VAL A 198 -12.71 0.97 2.85
N VAL A 199 -12.36 1.99 3.62
CA VAL A 199 -11.01 2.22 4.14
C VAL A 199 -11.04 1.88 5.62
N ARG A 200 -10.36 0.81 6.01
CA ARG A 200 -10.21 0.36 7.39
C ARG A 200 -8.83 0.73 7.90
N VAL A 201 -8.77 1.25 9.12
CA VAL A 201 -7.52 1.37 9.88
C VAL A 201 -7.50 0.26 10.91
N GLU A 202 -6.34 -0.36 11.12
CA GLU A 202 -6.05 -1.37 12.14
C GLU A 202 -4.77 -1.02 12.91
N GLY A 203 -4.54 -1.71 14.02
CA GLY A 203 -3.34 -1.51 14.84
C GLY A 203 -3.41 -0.31 15.80
N THR A 204 -2.25 -0.01 16.36
CA THR A 204 -1.97 1.06 17.34
C THR A 204 -0.56 1.56 17.11
N SER A 205 -0.25 2.80 17.50
CA SER A 205 1.10 3.35 17.33
C SER A 205 2.19 2.46 17.93
N PRO A 206 3.32 2.27 17.23
CA PRO A 206 3.65 2.82 15.91
C PRO A 206 3.12 1.97 14.73
N ASP A 207 2.53 0.81 14.99
CA ASP A 207 2.17 -0.23 14.02
C ASP A 207 0.74 -0.09 13.48
N PHE A 208 0.41 1.05 12.86
CA PHE A 208 -0.86 1.17 12.16
C PHE A 208 -0.83 0.41 10.83
N ARG A 209 -2.01 -0.07 10.43
CA ARG A 209 -2.22 -0.68 9.12
C ARG A 209 -3.48 -0.10 8.49
N TYR A 210 -3.54 -0.02 7.18
CA TYR A 210 -4.79 0.19 6.46
C TYR A 210 -5.14 -0.97 5.55
N TRP A 211 -6.42 -1.07 5.28
CA TRP A 211 -6.99 -1.95 4.28
C TRP A 211 -7.99 -1.15 3.46
N VAL A 212 -7.84 -1.15 2.14
CA VAL A 212 -8.80 -0.52 1.23
C VAL A 212 -9.44 -1.59 0.36
N CYS A 213 -10.77 -1.63 0.38
CA CYS A 213 -11.56 -2.52 -0.46
C CYS A 213 -12.63 -1.73 -1.18
N ALA A 214 -12.83 -2.03 -2.46
CA ALA A 214 -13.98 -1.57 -3.19
C ALA A 214 -14.91 -2.72 -3.56
N TYR A 215 -16.19 -2.39 -3.62
CA TYR A 215 -17.29 -3.31 -3.83
C TYR A 215 -18.24 -2.70 -4.86
N GLY A 216 -18.77 -3.53 -5.75
CA GLY A 216 -19.89 -3.17 -6.63
C GLY A 216 -21.16 -3.93 -6.25
N TYR A 217 -22.32 -3.30 -6.43
CA TYR A 217 -23.64 -3.86 -6.19
C TYR A 217 -24.59 -3.51 -7.32
N ASP A 218 -25.39 -4.48 -7.74
CA ASP A 218 -26.38 -4.43 -8.82
C ASP A 218 -27.36 -5.55 -8.51
N SER A 219 -28.63 -5.19 -8.37
CA SER A 219 -29.67 -6.15 -7.98
C SER A 219 -29.83 -7.27 -9.01
N ARG A 220 -29.57 -7.01 -10.30
CA ARG A 220 -29.71 -8.00 -11.39
C ARG A 220 -28.74 -9.16 -11.19
N ILE A 221 -27.48 -8.85 -10.93
CA ILE A 221 -26.44 -9.87 -10.72
C ILE A 221 -26.71 -10.65 -9.44
N ARG A 222 -27.08 -9.94 -8.36
CA ARG A 222 -27.44 -10.58 -7.10
C ARG A 222 -28.57 -11.60 -7.29
N SER A 223 -29.65 -11.23 -7.96
CA SER A 223 -30.78 -12.14 -8.20
C SER A 223 -30.39 -13.37 -9.02
N ILE A 224 -29.48 -13.22 -9.99
CA ILE A 224 -28.95 -14.36 -10.76
C ILE A 224 -28.12 -15.28 -9.86
N VAL A 225 -27.20 -14.73 -9.07
CA VAL A 225 -26.36 -15.52 -8.15
C VAL A 225 -27.21 -16.24 -7.10
N GLU A 226 -28.20 -15.57 -6.52
CA GLU A 226 -29.13 -16.17 -5.54
C GLU A 226 -29.94 -17.32 -6.17
N ALA A 227 -30.41 -17.16 -7.42
CA ALA A 227 -31.14 -18.20 -8.14
C ALA A 227 -30.26 -19.40 -8.55
N VAL A 228 -29.00 -19.12 -8.92
CA VAL A 228 -28.03 -20.10 -9.42
C VAL A 228 -27.41 -20.93 -8.29
N CYS A 229 -26.99 -20.25 -7.22
CA CYS A 229 -26.15 -20.90 -6.24
C CYS A 229 -26.94 -21.68 -5.19
N ASP A 230 -28.25 -21.48 -5.01
CA ASP A 230 -29.08 -22.02 -3.91
C ASP A 230 -28.38 -21.97 -2.54
N ILE A 231 -27.48 -21.02 -2.38
CA ILE A 231 -26.70 -20.84 -1.17
C ILE A 231 -26.70 -19.37 -0.79
N ASP A 232 -27.06 -19.13 0.47
CA ASP A 232 -26.86 -17.89 1.23
C ASP A 232 -25.35 -17.64 1.51
N VAL A 233 -24.45 -18.07 0.61
CA VAL A 233 -22.99 -18.20 0.86
C VAL A 233 -22.26 -16.86 0.75
N PHE A 234 -22.87 -15.86 0.14
CA PHE A 234 -22.34 -14.51 0.14
C PHE A 234 -22.96 -13.74 1.30
N SER A 235 -22.38 -13.90 2.50
CA SER A 235 -22.66 -13.03 3.65
C SER A 235 -22.38 -11.54 3.37
N SER A 236 -21.84 -11.21 2.20
CA SER A 236 -21.84 -9.86 1.62
C SER A 236 -22.19 -9.97 0.11
N PRO A 237 -23.31 -9.40 -0.36
CA PRO A 237 -23.82 -9.54 -1.74
C PRO A 237 -23.06 -8.64 -2.75
N ASP A 238 -21.73 -8.70 -2.69
CA ASP A 238 -20.85 -7.88 -3.53
C ASP A 238 -20.66 -8.57 -4.89
N ILE A 239 -20.94 -7.85 -5.98
CA ILE A 239 -20.77 -8.33 -7.36
C ILE A 239 -19.30 -8.54 -7.72
N PHE A 240 -18.47 -7.65 -7.20
CA PHE A 240 -17.04 -7.80 -7.24
C PHE A 240 -16.45 -7.27 -5.94
N TYR A 241 -15.37 -7.92 -5.53
CA TYR A 241 -14.56 -7.53 -4.38
C TYR A 241 -13.16 -7.18 -4.89
N MET A 242 -12.81 -5.89 -4.81
CA MET A 242 -11.54 -5.38 -5.31
C MET A 242 -10.74 -4.74 -4.18
N PRO A 243 -9.91 -5.52 -3.46
CA PRO A 243 -8.93 -4.96 -2.56
C PRO A 243 -7.88 -4.19 -3.38
N LEU A 244 -7.44 -3.06 -2.83
CA LEU A 244 -6.51 -2.16 -3.51
C LEU A 244 -5.20 -2.86 -3.93
N GLY A 245 -4.79 -3.89 -3.17
CA GLY A 245 -3.63 -4.73 -3.50
C GLY A 245 -3.75 -5.54 -4.81
N LEU A 246 -4.95 -5.73 -5.36
CA LEU A 246 -5.15 -6.39 -6.67
C LEU A 246 -5.02 -5.43 -7.86
N ILE A 247 -5.16 -4.13 -7.63
CA ILE A 247 -5.00 -3.08 -8.66
C ILE A 247 -3.52 -2.69 -8.84
N GLY A 248 -2.63 -3.34 -8.08
CA GLY A 248 -1.18 -3.16 -8.12
C GLY A 248 -0.71 -1.81 -7.54
N GLY A 249 0.59 -1.69 -7.31
CA GLY A 249 1.22 -0.41 -6.95
C GLY A 249 1.22 -0.04 -5.48
N LEU A 250 0.77 -0.94 -4.60
CA LEU A 250 1.02 -0.82 -3.16
C LEU A 250 1.89 -1.97 -2.66
N PRO A 251 2.86 -1.66 -1.77
CA PRO A 251 3.62 -2.65 -1.00
C PRO A 251 2.71 -3.71 -0.37
N GLY A 252 3.16 -4.96 -0.29
CA GLY A 252 2.50 -6.00 0.50
C GLY A 252 1.45 -6.88 -0.20
N GLY A 253 0.90 -6.49 -1.36
CA GLY A 253 0.15 -7.36 -2.29
C GLY A 253 -1.11 -8.10 -1.78
N GLY A 254 -1.41 -8.02 -0.48
CA GLY A 254 -2.52 -8.69 0.23
C GLY A 254 -3.57 -7.70 0.78
N GLY A 255 -3.57 -6.46 0.29
CA GLY A 255 -4.56 -5.44 0.65
C GLY A 255 -4.29 -4.69 1.96
N VAL A 256 -3.51 -5.28 2.88
CA VAL A 256 -3.10 -4.61 4.12
C VAL A 256 -1.74 -3.95 3.93
N VAL A 257 -1.63 -2.68 4.29
CA VAL A 257 -0.39 -1.90 4.18
C VAL A 257 -0.09 -1.22 5.51
N ASP A 258 1.13 -1.35 5.98
CA ASP A 258 1.60 -0.69 7.20
C ASP A 258 1.65 0.84 7.01
N ILE A 259 1.30 1.61 8.04
CA ILE A 259 1.42 3.07 8.11
C ILE A 259 2.44 3.39 9.20
N ASP A 260 3.71 3.30 8.84
CA ASP A 260 4.83 3.70 9.68
C ASP A 260 5.34 5.12 9.33
N SER A 261 4.78 5.73 8.28
CA SER A 261 5.22 7.01 7.75
C SER A 261 4.08 7.75 7.05
N ASN A 262 4.19 9.09 6.99
CA ASN A 262 3.28 9.93 6.20
C ASN A 262 3.33 9.60 4.71
N ASP A 263 4.38 8.93 4.27
CA ASP A 263 4.60 8.64 2.88
C ASP A 263 3.90 7.38 2.39
N LYS A 264 3.82 6.36 3.23
CA LYS A 264 2.88 5.27 2.97
C LYS A 264 1.44 5.76 2.91
N VAL A 265 1.08 6.82 3.65
CA VAL A 265 -0.22 7.50 3.50
C VAL A 265 -0.32 8.20 2.14
N ARG A 266 0.70 8.93 1.70
CA ARG A 266 0.69 9.60 0.37
C ARG A 266 0.61 8.60 -0.78
N LEU A 267 1.41 7.53 -0.74
CA LEU A 267 1.37 6.43 -1.72
C LEU A 267 -0.01 5.80 -1.78
N MET A 268 -0.64 5.55 -0.62
CA MET A 268 -2.02 5.09 -0.57
C MET A 268 -2.95 6.06 -1.30
N LEU A 269 -2.93 7.35 -0.94
CA LEU A 269 -3.80 8.38 -1.53
C LEU A 269 -3.60 8.46 -3.05
N SER A 270 -2.35 8.41 -3.51
CA SER A 270 -2.01 8.36 -4.93
C SER A 270 -2.55 7.11 -5.62
N ALA A 271 -2.44 5.93 -4.99
CA ALA A 271 -2.99 4.69 -5.53
C ALA A 271 -4.53 4.71 -5.59
N LEU A 272 -5.20 5.38 -4.64
CA LEU A 272 -6.65 5.60 -4.71
C LEU A 272 -7.00 6.38 -5.97
N GLU A 273 -6.36 7.54 -6.20
CA GLU A 273 -6.68 8.43 -7.32
C GLU A 273 -6.27 7.88 -8.68
N SER A 274 -5.05 7.34 -8.78
CA SER A 274 -4.47 6.94 -10.07
C SER A 274 -4.88 5.55 -10.53
N ARG A 275 -5.40 4.70 -9.63
CA ARG A 275 -5.72 3.30 -9.96
C ARG A 275 -7.13 2.89 -9.55
N LEU A 276 -7.46 3.01 -8.27
CA LEU A 276 -8.77 2.55 -7.77
C LEU A 276 -9.91 3.34 -8.41
N ILE A 277 -9.83 4.67 -8.40
CA ILE A 277 -10.88 5.51 -8.96
C ILE A 277 -11.09 5.26 -10.46
N PRO A 278 -10.05 5.18 -11.31
CA PRO A 278 -10.20 4.76 -12.71
C PRO A 278 -10.89 3.40 -12.87
N ALA A 279 -10.49 2.39 -12.09
CA ALA A 279 -11.15 1.08 -12.11
C ALA A 279 -12.65 1.19 -11.80
N LEU A 280 -12.99 1.95 -10.75
CA LEU A 280 -14.38 2.18 -10.35
C LEU A 280 -15.15 3.01 -11.37
N ASN A 281 -14.50 3.96 -12.04
CA ASN A 281 -15.11 4.76 -13.11
C ASN A 281 -15.39 3.93 -14.35
N LEU A 282 -14.52 2.96 -14.66
CA LEU A 282 -14.77 1.97 -15.71
C LEU A 282 -15.98 1.11 -15.33
N ALA A 283 -16.03 0.56 -14.12
CA ALA A 283 -17.14 -0.28 -13.64
C ALA A 283 -18.43 0.48 -13.24
N ARG A 284 -18.74 1.61 -13.89
CA ARG A 284 -20.00 2.37 -13.64
C ARG A 284 -21.23 1.76 -14.30
N CYS A 285 -21.04 0.92 -15.31
CA CYS A 285 -22.09 0.20 -16.03
C CYS A 285 -21.66 -1.25 -16.26
N LEU A 286 -22.57 -2.09 -16.75
CA LEU A 286 -22.28 -3.51 -17.02
C LEU A 286 -21.17 -3.71 -18.04
N GLN A 287 -21.13 -2.92 -19.11
CA GLN A 287 -20.10 -3.02 -20.15
C GLN A 287 -18.71 -2.66 -19.60
N GLY A 288 -18.61 -1.62 -18.79
CA GLY A 288 -17.34 -1.27 -18.18
C GLY A 288 -16.93 -2.20 -17.05
N LEU A 289 -17.89 -2.84 -16.37
CA LEU A 289 -17.59 -3.91 -15.42
C LEU A 289 -17.10 -5.18 -16.15
N ASP A 290 -17.66 -5.49 -17.32
CA ASP A 290 -17.16 -6.55 -18.21
C ASP A 290 -15.71 -6.26 -18.64
N GLU A 291 -15.44 -5.05 -19.14
CA GLU A 291 -14.08 -4.62 -19.50
C GLU A 291 -13.10 -4.73 -18.31
N LEU A 292 -13.56 -4.43 -17.10
CA LEU A 292 -12.73 -4.50 -15.89
C LEU A 292 -12.40 -5.94 -15.46
N LEU A 293 -13.35 -6.88 -15.62
CA LEU A 293 -13.22 -8.27 -15.16
C LEU A 293 -12.69 -9.21 -16.24
N ASN A 294 -12.91 -8.87 -17.52
CA ASN A 294 -12.67 -9.72 -18.68
C ASN A 294 -11.75 -9.07 -19.73
N GLY A 295 -11.42 -7.78 -19.60
CA GLY A 295 -10.48 -7.06 -20.45
C GLY A 295 -9.05 -6.95 -19.89
N ASP A 296 -8.26 -6.04 -20.45
CA ASP A 296 -6.82 -5.93 -20.18
C ASP A 296 -6.47 -4.99 -19.01
N PHE A 297 -7.43 -4.68 -18.13
CA PHE A 297 -7.23 -3.69 -17.07
C PHE A 297 -6.14 -4.07 -16.06
N SER A 298 -6.13 -5.32 -15.60
CA SER A 298 -5.09 -5.86 -14.71
C SER A 298 -5.12 -7.39 -14.71
N GLU A 299 -4.08 -8.02 -15.26
CA GLU A 299 -3.93 -9.49 -15.29
C GLU A 299 -4.10 -10.11 -13.90
N LYS A 300 -3.58 -9.45 -12.85
CA LYS A 300 -3.69 -9.91 -11.46
C LYS A 300 -5.14 -9.87 -10.96
N LEU A 301 -5.88 -8.82 -11.30
CA LEU A 301 -7.28 -8.69 -10.92
C LEU A 301 -8.11 -9.76 -11.63
N VAL A 302 -7.95 -9.87 -12.95
CA VAL A 302 -8.65 -10.86 -13.79
C VAL A 302 -8.43 -12.26 -13.23
N LYS A 303 -7.18 -12.65 -13.00
CA LYS A 303 -6.83 -13.97 -12.45
C LYS A 303 -7.47 -14.22 -11.08
N ASP A 304 -7.40 -13.27 -10.15
CA ASP A 304 -7.94 -13.46 -8.79
C ASP A 304 -9.47 -13.56 -8.79
N GLN A 305 -10.16 -12.80 -9.65
CA GLN A 305 -11.63 -12.86 -9.78
C GLN A 305 -12.07 -14.15 -10.49
N TRP A 306 -11.34 -14.58 -11.52
CA TRP A 306 -11.63 -15.80 -12.28
C TRP A 306 -11.51 -17.06 -11.41
N GLU A 307 -10.57 -17.08 -10.47
CA GLU A 307 -10.37 -18.22 -9.57
C GLU A 307 -11.47 -18.35 -8.50
N LYS A 308 -12.27 -17.30 -8.23
CA LYS A 308 -13.08 -17.21 -7.00
C LYS A 308 -14.56 -16.94 -7.21
N SER A 309 -15.03 -16.65 -8.42
CA SER A 309 -16.39 -16.15 -8.62
C SER A 309 -17.02 -16.63 -9.93
N LEU A 310 -18.36 -16.62 -10.02
CA LEU A 310 -19.09 -16.71 -11.30
C LEU A 310 -19.40 -15.31 -11.88
N ALA A 311 -19.07 -14.25 -11.14
CA ALA A 311 -19.34 -12.87 -11.53
C ALA A 311 -18.79 -12.51 -12.92
N PRO A 312 -17.57 -12.90 -13.34
CA PRO A 312 -17.08 -12.59 -14.68
C PRO A 312 -17.99 -13.11 -15.80
N LEU A 313 -18.54 -14.32 -15.66
CA LEU A 313 -19.49 -14.90 -16.61
C LEU A 313 -20.85 -14.20 -16.58
N ILE A 314 -21.40 -13.96 -15.40
CA ILE A 314 -22.70 -13.30 -15.26
C ILE A 314 -22.63 -11.87 -15.84
N VAL A 315 -21.55 -11.16 -15.56
CA VAL A 315 -21.30 -9.81 -16.08
C VAL A 315 -21.16 -9.84 -17.60
N ALA A 316 -20.33 -10.72 -18.17
CA ALA A 316 -20.15 -10.84 -19.61
C ALA A 316 -21.47 -11.10 -20.34
N ARG A 317 -22.30 -11.99 -19.78
CA ARG A 317 -23.64 -12.27 -20.33
C ARG A 317 -24.53 -11.05 -20.32
N LEU A 318 -24.64 -10.37 -19.17
CA LEU A 318 -25.50 -9.19 -19.01
C LEU A 318 -25.00 -7.99 -19.83
N ALA A 319 -23.69 -7.88 -20.06
CA ALA A 319 -23.10 -6.85 -20.90
C ALA A 319 -23.34 -7.08 -22.40
N GLY A 320 -23.83 -8.27 -22.80
CA GLY A 320 -24.08 -8.63 -24.19
C GLY A 320 -22.80 -8.92 -24.97
N GLN A 321 -21.79 -9.51 -24.32
CA GLN A 321 -20.51 -9.87 -24.95
C GLN A 321 -20.76 -10.78 -26.17
N ARG A 322 -20.24 -10.40 -27.34
CA ARG A 322 -20.52 -11.09 -28.63
C ARG A 322 -20.03 -12.53 -28.69
N ASP A 323 -18.95 -12.83 -27.98
CA ASP A 323 -18.31 -14.14 -27.95
C ASP A 323 -18.56 -14.89 -26.62
N PHE A 324 -19.66 -14.57 -25.92
CA PHE A 324 -19.99 -15.11 -24.60
C PHE A 324 -19.96 -16.65 -24.55
N GLU A 325 -20.46 -17.33 -25.57
CA GLU A 325 -20.51 -18.80 -25.62
C GLU A 325 -19.11 -19.42 -25.74
N LYS A 326 -18.16 -18.72 -26.38
CA LYS A 326 -16.77 -19.13 -26.44
C LYS A 326 -16.08 -18.84 -25.09
N PHE A 327 -16.26 -17.62 -24.58
CA PHE A 327 -15.71 -17.18 -23.31
C PHE A 327 -16.13 -18.09 -22.14
N SER A 328 -17.42 -18.41 -22.06
CA SER A 328 -17.96 -19.29 -21.01
C SER A 328 -17.37 -20.69 -21.04
N LYS A 329 -17.14 -21.27 -22.23
CA LYS A 329 -16.46 -22.56 -22.36
C LYS A 329 -15.01 -22.52 -21.89
N GLU A 330 -14.27 -21.47 -22.26
CA GLU A 330 -12.87 -21.29 -21.84
C GLU A 330 -12.76 -21.11 -20.32
N TYR A 331 -13.62 -20.28 -19.74
CA TYR A 331 -13.69 -20.04 -18.30
C TYR A 331 -14.04 -21.31 -17.51
N LEU A 332 -15.04 -22.07 -17.97
CA LEU A 332 -15.43 -23.31 -17.32
C LEU A 332 -14.37 -24.40 -17.48
N ALA A 333 -13.73 -24.50 -18.65
CA ALA A 333 -12.61 -25.42 -18.84
C ALA A 333 -11.44 -25.06 -17.90
N PHE A 334 -11.16 -23.78 -17.69
CA PHE A 334 -10.19 -23.32 -16.69
C PHE A 334 -10.59 -23.76 -15.27
N TYR A 335 -11.86 -23.62 -14.90
CA TYR A 335 -12.36 -24.00 -13.58
C TYR A 335 -12.39 -25.53 -13.36
N GLU A 336 -12.74 -26.31 -14.37
CA GLU A 336 -12.68 -27.78 -14.35
C GLU A 336 -11.22 -28.28 -14.35
N ALA A 337 -10.33 -27.57 -15.04
CA ALA A 337 -8.91 -27.86 -15.09
C ALA A 337 -8.12 -27.32 -13.89
N LEU A 338 -8.75 -26.64 -12.94
CA LEU A 338 -8.22 -26.26 -11.62
C LEU A 338 -8.33 -27.50 -10.71
N PRO A 339 -7.42 -28.49 -10.81
CA PRO A 339 -7.61 -29.78 -10.19
C PRO A 339 -7.27 -29.61 -8.71
N ILE A 340 -8.09 -30.08 -7.78
CA ILE A 340 -7.59 -30.73 -6.55
C ILE A 340 -6.68 -29.86 -5.62
N LEU A 341 -6.46 -28.57 -5.87
CA LEU A 341 -5.60 -27.69 -5.06
C LEU A 341 -6.27 -27.27 -3.75
N LEU A 342 -7.61 -27.32 -3.70
CA LEU A 342 -8.38 -27.18 -2.46
C LEU A 342 -8.51 -28.51 -1.70
N SER A 343 -8.35 -29.67 -2.36
CA SER A 343 -8.39 -30.99 -1.69
C SER A 343 -7.02 -31.55 -1.30
N GLN A 344 -5.90 -30.92 -1.71
CA GLN A 344 -4.53 -31.29 -1.31
C GLN A 344 -3.82 -30.26 -0.43
N ARG A 345 -4.42 -29.10 -0.13
CA ARG A 345 -4.03 -28.36 1.07
C ARG A 345 -4.63 -29.09 2.26
N GLU A 346 -3.84 -29.96 2.90
CA GLU A 346 -4.03 -30.22 4.33
C GLU A 346 -4.09 -28.86 5.02
N LEU A 347 -5.29 -28.37 5.30
CA LEU A 347 -5.47 -27.34 6.32
C LEU A 347 -4.80 -27.93 7.57
N PRO A 348 -3.72 -27.33 8.11
CA PRO A 348 -3.15 -27.80 9.36
C PRO A 348 -4.29 -27.91 10.34
N SER A 349 -4.47 -29.09 10.94
CA SER A 349 -5.58 -29.32 11.86
C SER A 349 -5.64 -28.14 12.83
N LEU A 350 -6.75 -27.41 12.85
CA LEU A 350 -7.02 -26.29 13.74
C LEU A 350 -7.03 -26.69 15.23
N LYS A 351 -6.53 -27.89 15.58
CA LYS A 351 -6.37 -28.38 16.95
C LYS A 351 -5.19 -27.75 17.69
N ASN A 352 -4.23 -27.09 17.01
CA ASN A 352 -3.04 -26.55 17.68
C ASN A 352 -2.95 -25.01 17.75
N TYR A 353 -3.92 -24.27 17.22
CA TYR A 353 -4.07 -22.86 17.58
C TYR A 353 -4.91 -22.75 18.87
N GLN A 354 -4.28 -23.06 20.01
CA GLN A 354 -4.71 -22.45 21.27
C GLN A 354 -4.36 -20.95 21.18
N LEU A 355 -5.29 -20.18 20.63
CA LEU A 355 -5.35 -18.74 20.84
C LEU A 355 -5.26 -18.53 22.36
N ARG A 356 -4.20 -17.85 22.81
CA ARG A 356 -4.19 -17.22 24.13
C ARG A 356 -5.38 -16.26 24.14
N GLN A 357 -6.48 -16.69 24.74
CA GLN A 357 -7.59 -15.80 24.98
C GLN A 357 -7.08 -14.65 25.87
N PRO A 358 -7.39 -13.39 25.52
CA PRO A 358 -7.22 -12.31 26.48
C PRO A 358 -8.07 -12.66 27.71
N ARG A 359 -7.47 -12.60 28.89
CA ARG A 359 -8.19 -12.78 30.16
C ARG A 359 -9.27 -11.69 30.26
N CYS A 360 -10.51 -12.04 29.94
CA CYS A 360 -11.66 -11.28 30.40
C CYS A 360 -11.97 -11.70 31.84
N HIS A 361 -12.04 -10.72 32.74
CA HIS A 361 -12.62 -10.88 34.06
C HIS A 361 -14.12 -11.25 33.97
N PRO A 362 -14.69 -11.90 35.00
CA PRO A 362 -15.87 -12.76 34.85
C PRO A 362 -17.18 -11.98 34.80
N CYS A 363 -17.99 -12.26 33.78
CA CYS A 363 -19.44 -12.08 33.83
C CYS A 363 -20.12 -13.46 33.72
N GLN A 364 -21.20 -13.60 34.47
CA GLN A 364 -21.76 -14.85 34.95
C GLN A 364 -22.47 -15.69 33.87
N ALA A 365 -22.32 -17.01 34.06
CA ALA A 365 -23.01 -18.17 33.51
C ALA A 365 -24.39 -17.98 32.82
N VAL A 366 -24.50 -18.45 31.57
CA VAL A 366 -25.67 -19.21 31.06
C VAL A 366 -25.18 -20.30 30.05
N ASN A 367 -25.85 -21.45 30.09
CA ASN A 367 -25.59 -22.79 29.52
C ASN A 367 -24.90 -22.93 28.14
N ASN A 368 -24.08 -23.98 28.04
CA ASN A 368 -23.13 -24.26 26.95
C ASN A 368 -23.41 -25.62 26.25
N GLN A 369 -24.68 -25.94 25.94
CA GLN A 369 -25.06 -27.25 25.38
C GLN A 369 -25.65 -27.25 23.96
N GLU A 370 -25.83 -26.10 23.30
CA GLU A 370 -26.41 -26.04 21.94
C GLU A 370 -25.42 -25.75 20.79
N CYS A 371 -24.14 -25.50 21.06
CA CYS A 371 -23.19 -25.06 20.01
C CYS A 371 -22.45 -26.17 19.24
N GLN A 372 -22.72 -27.46 19.46
CA GLN A 372 -21.94 -28.55 18.84
C GLN A 372 -22.58 -29.27 17.63
N ALA A 373 -23.75 -28.83 17.13
CA ALA A 373 -24.48 -29.58 16.08
C ALA A 373 -24.45 -28.99 14.65
N ARG A 374 -23.60 -28.00 14.31
CA ARG A 374 -23.62 -27.36 12.97
C ARG A 374 -22.25 -27.16 12.30
N SER A 375 -21.36 -28.16 12.35
CA SER A 375 -20.12 -28.13 11.55
C SER A 375 -20.02 -29.36 10.66
N GLY A 376 -20.74 -29.31 9.54
CA GLY A 376 -20.76 -30.36 8.53
C GLY A 376 -21.34 -29.87 7.21
N PHE A 377 -20.84 -28.74 6.69
CA PHE A 377 -21.16 -28.31 5.33
C PHE A 377 -20.11 -28.87 4.36
N HIS A 378 -20.42 -30.01 3.75
CA HIS A 378 -19.82 -30.38 2.48
C HIS A 378 -20.65 -29.73 1.37
N VAL A 379 -20.17 -28.63 0.81
CA VAL A 379 -20.75 -28.05 -0.41
C VAL A 379 -20.28 -28.90 -1.58
N LYS A 380 -21.16 -29.76 -2.11
CA LYS A 380 -20.99 -30.37 -3.43
C LYS A 380 -21.44 -29.35 -4.46
N PHE A 381 -20.53 -28.84 -5.28
CA PHE A 381 -20.89 -28.15 -6.52
C PHE A 381 -21.41 -29.21 -7.52
N SER A 382 -22.71 -29.55 -7.44
CA SER A 382 -23.39 -30.34 -8.47
C SER A 382 -24.11 -29.46 -9.50
N ALA A 383 -23.96 -28.13 -9.40
CA ALA A 383 -24.79 -27.15 -10.10
C ALA A 383 -24.19 -26.59 -11.40
N THR A 384 -23.09 -27.13 -11.93
CA THR A 384 -22.45 -26.51 -13.12
C THR A 384 -23.35 -26.57 -14.35
N LYS A 385 -24.13 -27.63 -14.56
CA LYS A 385 -24.95 -27.80 -15.78
C LYS A 385 -26.20 -26.92 -15.80
N ASP A 386 -26.93 -26.84 -14.69
CA ASP A 386 -28.19 -26.07 -14.62
C ASP A 386 -27.94 -24.56 -14.71
N VAL A 387 -26.79 -24.11 -14.21
CA VAL A 387 -26.32 -22.72 -14.32
C VAL A 387 -25.95 -22.36 -15.75
N ILE A 388 -25.34 -23.31 -16.48
CA ILE A 388 -25.02 -23.16 -17.90
C ILE A 388 -26.32 -23.02 -18.70
N ASP A 389 -27.30 -23.87 -18.45
CA ASP A 389 -28.59 -23.81 -19.14
C ASP A 389 -29.36 -22.52 -18.81
N LEU A 390 -29.24 -21.98 -17.59
CA LEU A 390 -29.85 -20.71 -17.19
C LEU A 390 -29.14 -19.48 -17.81
N LEU A 391 -27.81 -19.51 -17.94
CA LEU A 391 -27.05 -18.40 -18.54
C LEU A 391 -27.12 -18.41 -20.08
N CYS A 392 -27.29 -19.59 -20.69
CA CYS A 392 -27.35 -19.75 -22.15
C CYS A 392 -28.74 -19.52 -22.75
N ASN A 393 -29.81 -19.84 -22.01
CA ASN A 393 -31.19 -19.53 -22.40
C ASN A 393 -31.61 -18.11 -21.97
#